data_AF-A0AAD9P0Z6-F1
#
_entry.id   AF-A0AAD9P0Z6-F1
#
_cell.length_a   1.000
_cell.length_b   1.000
_cell.length_c   1.000
_cell.angle_alpha   90.00
_cell.angle_beta   90.00
_cell.angle_gamma   90.00
#
_symmetry.space_group_name_H-M   'P 1'
#
loop_
_entity.id
_entity.type
_entity.pdbx_description
1 polymer ?
#
loop_
_entity_poly.entity_id
_entity_poly.type
_entity_poly.pdbx_seq_one_letter_code
_entity_poly.pdbx_strand_id
1 'polypeptide(L)' 'MNVRFSTDFSLVVESDGKWTSVIKIPSSYEGKMTGICGNADGNPNNDLVLKDGTDVSSSPYRFDKVCNSFQVDDPENPT' A
#
# COMPACT_ATOMS: atom_id res chain seq x y z
N MET A 1 19.50 -9.06 -7.30
CA MET A 1 20.03 -7.70 -7.52
C MET A 1 19.17 -6.80 -6.67
N ASN A 2 19.75 -6.06 -5.73
CA ASN A 2 18.95 -5.17 -4.89
C ASN A 2 18.95 -3.79 -5.52
N VAL A 3 17.76 -3.25 -5.79
CA VAL A 3 17.59 -1.92 -6.38
C VAL A 3 17.00 -1.00 -5.31
N ARG A 4 17.58 0.19 -5.17
CA ARG A 4 17.13 1.23 -4.24
C ARG A 4 16.85 2.51 -5.00
N PHE A 5 15.62 2.98 -4.92
CA PHE A 5 15.20 4.28 -5.42
C PHE A 5 14.96 5.21 -4.24
N SER A 6 15.57 6.38 -4.26
CA SER A 6 15.36 7.43 -3.25
C SER A 6 14.90 8.71 -3.92
N THR A 7 14.00 9.40 -3.25
CA THR A 7 13.48 10.71 -3.67
C THR A 7 14.07 11.82 -2.79
N ASP A 8 14.01 13.06 -3.25
CA ASP A 8 14.43 14.24 -2.49
C ASP A 8 13.51 14.53 -1.28
N PHE A 9 12.27 14.05 -1.32
CA PHE A 9 11.33 14.03 -0.20
C PHE A 9 11.47 12.80 0.72
N SER A 10 12.60 12.08 0.63
CA SER A 10 13.00 11.01 1.57
C SER A 10 12.14 9.73 1.56
N LEU A 11 11.23 9.55 0.58
CA LEU A 11 10.64 8.25 0.31
C LEU A 11 11.67 7.34 -0.35
N VAL A 12 11.73 6.08 0.10
CA VAL A 12 12.64 5.07 -0.43
C VAL A 12 11.87 3.82 -0.83
N VAL A 13 12.18 3.28 -2.01
CA VAL A 13 11.74 1.95 -2.47
C VAL A 13 12.96 1.04 -2.58
N GLU A 14 12.94 -0.06 -1.86
CA GLU A 14 13.94 -1.13 -1.95
C GLU A 14 13.28 -2.38 -2.53
N SER A 15 13.85 -2.93 -3.62
CA SER A 15 13.35 -4.14 -4.27
C SER A 15 14.45 -5.16 -4.48
N ASP A 16 14.13 -6.44 -4.32
CA ASP A 16 15.03 -7.57 -4.65
C ASP A 16 15.05 -7.91 -6.15
N GLY A 17 14.28 -7.18 -6.95
CA GLY A 17 14.11 -7.39 -8.39
C GLY A 17 13.30 -8.65 -8.73
N LYS A 18 12.58 -9.22 -7.76
CA LYS A 18 11.74 -10.41 -7.91
C LYS A 18 10.36 -10.17 -7.31
N TRP A 19 10.21 -10.43 -6.01
CA TRP A 19 8.92 -10.49 -5.34
C TRP A 19 8.82 -9.55 -4.14
N THR A 20 9.95 -9.15 -3.59
CA THR A 20 9.99 -8.36 -2.36
C THR A 20 10.21 -6.90 -2.71
N SER A 21 9.28 -6.04 -2.29
CA SER A 21 9.46 -4.60 -2.32
C SER A 21 9.12 -4.02 -0.95
N VAL A 22 9.97 -3.14 -0.46
CA VAL A 22 9.81 -2.44 0.82
C VAL A 22 9.76 -0.94 0.52
N ILE A 23 8.68 -0.29 0.96
CA ILE A 23 8.51 1.15 0.86
C ILE A 23 8.76 1.73 2.25
N LYS A 24 9.70 2.68 2.34
CA LYS A 24 9.98 3.43 3.57
C LYS A 24 9.52 4.86 3.36
N ILE A 25 8.67 5.34 4.25
CA ILE A 25 8.11 6.69 4.21
C ILE A 25 8.61 7.50 5.41
N PRO A 26 8.78 8.82 5.27
CA PRO A 26 9.00 9.70 6.40
C PRO A 26 7.77 9.73 7.32
N SER A 27 7.96 9.94 8.62
CA SER A 27 6.87 10.02 9.61
C SER A 27 5.87 11.16 9.33
N SER A 28 6.24 12.14 8.51
CA SER A 28 5.30 13.19 8.07
C SER A 28 4.11 12.68 7.26
N TYR A 29 4.18 11.44 6.75
CA TYR A 29 3.11 10.76 6.01
C TYR A 29 2.25 9.82 6.89
N GLU A 30 2.62 9.64 8.16
CA GLU A 30 1.86 8.85 9.14
C GLU A 30 0.38 9.29 9.17
N GLY A 31 -0.54 8.34 9.04
CA GLY A 31 -1.99 8.58 9.02
C GLY A 31 -2.52 9.32 7.78
N LYS A 32 -1.66 9.64 6.80
CA LYS A 32 -2.06 10.30 5.54
C LYS A 32 -1.99 9.39 4.32
N MET A 33 -1.53 8.15 4.52
CA MET A 33 -1.45 7.14 3.47
C MET A 33 -2.79 6.40 3.34
N THR A 34 -2.95 5.71 2.22
CA THR A 34 -4.01 4.73 1.99
C THR A 34 -3.50 3.70 0.98
N GLY A 35 -4.24 2.63 0.76
CA GLY A 35 -3.87 1.55 -0.15
C GLY A 35 -3.65 0.23 0.56
N ILE A 36 -3.08 -0.72 -0.18
CA ILE A 36 -2.87 -2.10 0.28
C ILE A 36 -1.90 -2.23 1.47
N CYS A 37 -1.11 -1.18 1.75
CA CYS A 37 -0.21 -1.11 2.90
C CYS A 37 -0.80 -0.37 4.12
N GLY A 38 -2.07 0.03 4.07
CA GLY A 38 -2.73 0.75 5.16
C GLY A 38 -2.40 2.24 5.21
N ASN A 39 -2.66 2.85 6.37
CA ASN A 39 -2.50 4.30 6.58
C ASN A 39 -1.18 4.69 7.27
N ALA A 40 -0.41 3.68 7.69
CA ALA A 40 0.87 3.80 8.35
C ALA A 40 0.86 4.59 9.68
N ASP A 41 -0.25 4.61 10.42
CA ASP A 41 -0.38 5.28 11.74
C ASP A 41 0.11 4.44 12.94
N GLY A 42 0.63 3.24 12.67
CA GLY A 42 1.11 2.30 13.70
C GLY A 42 0.00 1.47 14.36
N ASN A 43 -1.26 1.64 13.99
CA ASN A 43 -2.39 0.85 14.47
C ASN A 43 -2.88 -0.15 13.40
N PRO A 44 -2.47 -1.43 13.45
CA PRO A 44 -2.87 -2.40 12.42
C PRO A 44 -4.38 -2.70 12.37
N ASN A 45 -5.17 -2.24 13.35
CA ASN A 45 -6.59 -2.52 13.43
C ASN A 45 -7.46 -1.63 12.54
N ASN A 46 -6.92 -0.56 11.95
CA ASN A 46 -7.66 0.36 11.07
C ASN A 46 -7.07 0.45 9.65
N ASP A 47 -6.18 -0.48 9.27
CA ASP A 47 -5.50 -0.47 7.97
C ASP A 47 -6.33 -1.05 6.83
N LEU A 48 -7.35 -1.87 7.14
CA LEU A 48 -8.14 -2.58 6.14
C LEU A 48 -9.32 -1.71 5.67
N VAL A 49 -8.99 -0.67 4.91
CA VAL A 49 -9.91 0.31 4.35
C VAL A 49 -9.94 0.19 2.84
N LEU A 50 -11.12 0.19 2.23
CA LEU A 50 -11.29 0.18 0.78
C LEU A 50 -10.91 1.54 0.18
N LYS A 51 -10.69 1.60 -1.15
CA LYS A 51 -10.40 2.85 -1.87
C LYS A 51 -11.46 3.95 -1.68
N ASP A 52 -12.71 3.59 -1.38
CA ASP A 52 -13.80 4.53 -1.10
C ASP A 52 -13.87 5.00 0.37
N GLY A 53 -12.98 4.51 1.24
CA GLY A 53 -12.94 4.85 2.66
C GLY A 53 -13.70 3.88 3.58
N THR A 54 -14.33 2.83 3.05
CA THR A 54 -15.05 1.84 3.87
C THR A 54 -14.10 0.95 4.66
N ASP A 55 -14.25 0.91 5.99
CA ASP A 55 -13.52 -0.04 6.86
C ASP A 55 -14.10 -1.46 6.73
N VAL A 56 -13.25 -2.43 6.38
CA VAL A 56 -13.58 -3.84 6.23
C VAL A 56 -12.83 -4.75 7.20
N SER A 57 -12.23 -4.20 8.25
CA SER A 57 -11.45 -4.94 9.25
C SER A 57 -12.23 -6.09 9.90
N SER A 58 -13.55 -5.93 10.05
CA SER A 58 -14.47 -6.93 10.60
C SER A 58 -15.14 -7.84 9.56
N SER A 59 -14.91 -7.61 8.27
CA SER A 59 -15.54 -8.37 7.19
C SER A 59 -14.86 -9.73 6.93
N PRO A 60 -15.61 -10.74 6.45
CA PRO A 60 -15.00 -11.89 5.79
C PRO A 60 -14.30 -11.47 4.49
N TYR A 61 -13.24 -12.20 4.11
CA TYR A 61 -12.44 -11.94 2.90
C TYR A 61 -11.89 -10.52 2.79
N ARG A 62 -11.65 -9.86 3.93
CA ARG A 62 -11.22 -8.46 4.02
C ARG A 62 -9.97 -8.12 3.21
N PHE A 63 -8.99 -9.02 3.13
CA PHE A 63 -7.79 -8.81 2.33
C PHE A 63 -8.11 -8.77 0.84
N ASP A 64 -8.94 -9.70 0.34
CA ASP A 64 -9.39 -9.71 -1.06
C ASP A 64 -10.16 -8.45 -1.39
N LYS A 65 -11.05 -8.00 -0.49
CA LYS A 65 -11.81 -6.76 -0.68
C LYS A 65 -10.90 -5.54 -0.81
N VAL A 66 -9.90 -5.40 0.07
CA VAL A 66 -8.93 -4.29 0.02
C VAL A 66 -8.15 -4.34 -1.29
N CYS A 67 -7.55 -5.48 -1.64
CA CYS A 67 -6.78 -5.64 -2.86
C CYS A 67 -7.60 -5.31 -4.12
N ASN A 68 -8.84 -5.83 -4.21
CA ASN A 68 -9.71 -5.57 -5.35
C ASN A 68 -10.12 -4.09 -5.45
N SER A 69 -10.28 -3.39 -4.32
CA SER A 69 -10.66 -1.97 -4.33
C SER A 69 -9.56 -1.04 -4.84
N PHE A 70 -8.28 -1.45 -4.73
CA PHE A 70 -7.11 -0.70 -5.19
C PHE A 70 -6.54 -1.19 -6.51
N GLN A 71 -7.24 -2.10 -7.20
CA GLN A 71 -6.85 -2.52 -8.54
C GLN A 71 -6.78 -1.30 -9.48
N VAL A 72 -5.72 -1.25 -10.26
CA VAL A 72 -5.49 -0.27 -11.32
C VAL A 72 -5.35 -1.04 -12.61
N ASP A 73 -6.04 -0.59 -13.66
CA ASP A 73 -5.99 -1.24 -14.97
C ASP A 73 -4.55 -1.19 -15.52
N ASP A 74 -4.08 -2.32 -16.05
CA ASP A 74 -2.86 -2.34 -16.84
C ASP A 74 -3.18 -1.71 -18.21
N PRO A 75 -2.61 -0.54 -18.57
CA PRO A 75 -2.90 0.09 -19.85
C PRO A 75 -2.48 -0.77 -21.05
N GLU A 76 -1.53 -1.69 -20.88
CA GLU A 76 -1.11 -2.62 -21.93
C GLU A 76 -2.02 -3.86 -22.00
N ASN A 77 -2.68 -4.21 -20.90
CA ASN A 77 -3.60 -5.35 -20.79
C ASN A 77 -4.79 -5.02 -19.86
N PRO A 78 -5.74 -4.17 -20.32
CA PRO A 78 -6.86 -3.77 -19.48
C PRO A 78 -7.70 -4.98 -19.08
N THR A 79 -8.09 -5.02 -17.81
CA THR A 79 -8.89 -6.10 -17.21
C THR A 79 -10.36 -6.05 -17.59
#